data_AF-A0A512AW24-F1
#
_entry.id   AF-A0A512AW24-F1
#
_cell.length_a   1.000
_cell.length_b   1.000
_cell.length_c   1.000
_cell.angle_alpha   90.00
_cell.angle_beta   90.00
_cell.angle_gamma   90.00
#
_symmetry.space_group_name_H-M   'P 1'
#
loop_
_entity.id
_entity.type
_entity.pdbx_description
1 polymer ?
#
loop_
_entity_poly.entity_id
_entity_poly.type
_entity_poly.pdbx_seq_one_letter_code
_entity_poly.pdbx_strand_id
1 'polypeptide(L)'
;MIELIEKYVVDGFGNINLPESEDEKRKLARALLGLSLIGNLDNWLNNAFDLIDNHEPEEPFLRENALSRKDKAFRLAFAHLDNAVKEKIKEIIIDTASGVLFSSLVTFDQFEYGDICISLRPKTLDGKSEALDISDKWEDLHDELPEWIENFSNYRKELKS
;
A
#
# COMPACT_ATOMS: atom_id res chain seq x y z
N MET A 1 3.92 2.13 14.85
CA MET A 1 2.59 1.51 14.59
C MET A 1 2.55 -0.02 14.57
N ILE A 2 3.62 -0.72 14.17
CA ILE A 2 3.65 -2.20 14.06
C ILE A 2 3.21 -2.90 15.35
N GLU A 3 3.62 -2.40 16.52
CA GLU A 3 3.29 -2.98 17.83
C GLU A 3 1.77 -3.11 18.06
N LEU A 4 0.95 -2.19 17.54
CA LEU A 4 -0.52 -2.29 17.64
C LEU A 4 -1.05 -3.45 16.80
N ILE A 5 -0.50 -3.65 15.60
CA ILE A 5 -0.89 -4.73 14.69
C ILE A 5 -0.51 -6.07 15.33
N GLU A 6 0.72 -6.20 15.83
CA GLU A 6 1.19 -7.43 16.49
C GLU A 6 0.40 -7.75 17.76
N LYS A 7 -0.07 -6.72 18.49
CA LYS A 7 -0.86 -6.89 19.70
C LYS A 7 -2.30 -7.32 19.42
N TYR A 8 -2.91 -6.78 18.36
CA TYR A 8 -4.36 -6.89 18.15
C TYR A 8 -4.79 -7.75 16.97
N VAL A 9 -3.94 -7.98 15.96
CA VAL A 9 -4.24 -8.91 14.86
C VAL A 9 -4.00 -10.34 15.33
N VAL A 10 -5.02 -11.17 15.22
CA VAL A 10 -5.02 -12.54 15.76
C VAL A 10 -4.46 -13.53 14.74
N ASP A 11 -4.80 -13.35 13.46
CA ASP A 11 -4.43 -14.27 12.40
C ASP A 11 -4.23 -13.59 11.05
N GLY A 12 -3.71 -14.37 10.09
CA GLY A 12 -3.52 -13.92 8.70
C GLY A 12 -4.81 -13.76 7.89
N PHE A 13 -5.99 -14.04 8.47
CA PHE A 13 -7.29 -13.84 7.81
C PHE A 13 -7.91 -12.47 8.13
N GLY A 14 -7.22 -11.67 8.95
CA GLY A 14 -7.62 -10.32 9.32
C GLY A 14 -8.59 -10.27 10.50
N ASN A 15 -8.65 -11.34 11.31
CA ASN A 15 -9.37 -11.29 12.59
C ASN A 15 -8.58 -10.45 13.59
N ILE A 16 -9.26 -9.53 14.28
CA ILE A 16 -8.62 -8.68 15.30
C ILE A 16 -9.37 -8.76 16.65
N ASN A 17 -8.61 -8.58 17.72
CA ASN A 17 -9.14 -8.27 19.04
C ASN A 17 -9.24 -6.74 19.17
N LEU A 18 -10.44 -6.23 19.41
CA LEU A 18 -10.64 -4.79 19.55
C LEU A 18 -10.04 -4.27 20.86
N PRO A 19 -9.26 -3.18 20.83
CA PRO A 19 -8.84 -2.47 22.04
C PRO A 19 -10.04 -1.94 22.83
N GLU A 20 -9.86 -1.76 24.14
CA GLU A 20 -10.91 -1.18 25.00
C GLU A 20 -11.01 0.34 24.86
N SER A 21 -9.87 1.01 24.62
CA SER A 21 -9.80 2.46 24.48
C SER A 21 -10.13 2.92 23.05
N GLU A 22 -10.98 3.93 22.91
CA GLU A 22 -11.29 4.56 21.61
C GLU A 22 -10.05 5.13 20.91
N ASP A 23 -9.09 5.66 21.68
CA ASP A 23 -7.82 6.15 21.14
C ASP A 23 -6.99 5.00 20.53
N GLU A 24 -6.91 3.86 21.22
CA GLU A 24 -6.19 2.69 20.68
C GLU A 24 -6.94 2.06 19.50
N LYS A 25 -8.27 2.03 19.52
CA LYS A 25 -9.09 1.57 18.39
C LYS A 25 -8.79 2.40 17.14
N ARG A 26 -8.73 3.72 17.27
CA ARG A 26 -8.42 4.64 16.17
C ARG A 26 -7.00 4.44 15.65
N LYS A 27 -6.01 4.41 16.53
CA LYS A 27 -4.61 4.16 16.16
C LYS A 27 -4.43 2.81 15.47
N LEU A 28 -5.13 1.78 15.93
CA LEU A 28 -5.15 0.47 15.29
C LEU A 28 -5.78 0.56 13.89
N ALA A 29 -6.93 1.24 13.74
CA ALA A 29 -7.58 1.40 12.45
C ALA A 29 -6.71 2.15 11.43
N ARG A 30 -6.02 3.21 11.86
CA ARG A 30 -5.06 3.96 11.03
C ARG A 30 -3.84 3.11 10.67
N ALA A 31 -3.27 2.38 11.62
CA ALA A 31 -2.18 1.44 11.36
C ALA A 31 -2.58 0.34 10.35
N LEU A 32 -3.79 -0.21 10.45
CA LEU A 32 -4.30 -1.23 9.52
C LEU A 32 -4.56 -0.65 8.12
N LEU A 33 -5.06 0.59 8.02
CA LEU A 33 -5.18 1.30 6.75
C LEU A 33 -3.81 1.50 6.12
N GLY A 34 -2.85 2.04 6.87
CA GLY A 34 -1.47 2.24 6.43
C GLY A 34 -0.81 0.95 5.95
N LEU A 35 -0.91 -0.13 6.73
CA LEU A 35 -0.42 -1.46 6.33
C LEU A 35 -1.01 -1.91 5.00
N SER A 36 -2.32 -1.73 4.80
CA SER A 36 -2.99 -2.12 3.56
C SER A 36 -2.56 -1.26 2.37
N LEU A 37 -2.48 0.06 2.54
CA LEU A 37 -2.08 0.97 1.46
C LEU A 37 -0.64 0.73 1.03
N ILE A 38 0.29 0.62 1.99
CA ILE A 38 1.71 0.36 1.72
C ILE A 38 1.91 -1.04 1.14
N GLY A 39 1.22 -2.06 1.67
CA GLY A 39 1.28 -3.41 1.09
C GLY A 39 0.80 -3.44 -0.38
N ASN A 40 -0.23 -2.67 -0.72
CA ASN A 40 -0.68 -2.52 -2.10
C ASN A 40 0.35 -1.77 -2.96
N LEU A 41 0.94 -0.70 -2.44
CA LEU A 41 2.01 0.04 -3.12
C LEU A 41 3.19 -0.88 -3.44
N ASP A 42 3.72 -1.58 -2.45
CA ASP A 42 4.82 -2.53 -2.59
C ASP A 42 4.50 -3.63 -3.62
N ASN A 43 3.28 -4.17 -3.61
CA ASN A 43 2.85 -5.16 -4.58
C ASN A 43 2.86 -4.62 -6.02
N TRP A 44 2.40 -3.38 -6.24
CA TRP A 44 2.47 -2.75 -7.55
C TRP A 44 3.90 -2.44 -7.98
N LEU A 45 4.76 -2.02 -7.05
CA LEU A 45 6.19 -1.82 -7.31
C LEU A 45 6.87 -3.12 -7.69
N ASN A 46 6.63 -4.21 -6.96
CA ASN A 46 7.15 -5.55 -7.27
C ASN A 46 6.78 -5.97 -8.70
N ASN A 47 5.51 -5.81 -9.07
CA ASN A 47 5.05 -6.14 -10.42
C ASN A 47 5.71 -5.27 -11.50
N ALA A 48 5.88 -3.97 -11.24
CA ALA A 48 6.54 -3.06 -12.17
C ALA A 48 8.03 -3.39 -12.33
N PHE A 49 8.72 -3.74 -11.25
CA PHE A 49 10.15 -4.06 -11.28
C PHE A 49 10.39 -5.41 -11.94
N ASP A 50 9.53 -6.40 -11.70
CA ASP A 50 9.57 -7.67 -12.40
C ASP A 50 9.50 -7.49 -13.93
N LEU A 51 8.61 -6.61 -14.43
CA LEU A 51 8.52 -6.30 -15.85
C LEU A 51 9.79 -5.66 -16.44
N ILE A 52 10.57 -4.95 -15.62
CA ILE A 52 11.79 -4.24 -16.03
C ILE A 52 13.01 -5.17 -15.97
N ASP A 53 13.12 -5.94 -14.89
CA ASP A 53 14.29 -6.76 -14.59
C ASP A 53 14.27 -8.09 -15.32
N ASN A 54 13.10 -8.71 -15.39
CA ASN A 54 12.97 -10.09 -15.84
C ASN A 54 12.45 -10.16 -17.28
N HIS A 55 13.27 -10.77 -18.13
CA HIS A 55 12.91 -11.02 -19.54
C HIS A 55 11.70 -11.96 -19.67
N GLU A 56 11.53 -12.90 -18.73
CA GLU A 56 10.42 -13.84 -18.67
C GLU A 56 9.74 -13.74 -17.30
N PRO A 57 8.40 -13.86 -17.23
CA PRO A 57 7.69 -13.89 -15.95
C PRO A 57 8.05 -15.15 -15.16
N GLU A 58 8.05 -15.04 -13.83
CA GLU A 58 8.24 -16.19 -12.94
C GLU A 58 7.15 -17.26 -13.13
N GLU A 59 5.90 -16.83 -13.37
CA GLU A 59 4.78 -17.69 -13.74
C GLU A 59 4.33 -17.39 -15.19
N PRO A 60 4.76 -18.19 -16.18
CA PRO A 60 4.36 -18.00 -17.57
C PRO A 60 2.88 -18.23 -17.80
N PHE A 61 2.29 -17.43 -18.70
CA PHE A 61 0.93 -17.65 -19.17
C PHE A 61 0.80 -19.03 -19.85
N LEU A 62 -0.12 -19.86 -19.36
CA LEU A 62 -0.39 -21.19 -19.90
C LEU A 62 -0.85 -21.19 -21.37
N ARG A 63 -1.44 -20.07 -21.83
CA ARG A 63 -1.90 -19.87 -23.21
C ARG A 63 -1.70 -18.43 -23.65
N GLU A 64 -1.35 -18.25 -24.91
CA GLU A 64 -1.21 -16.93 -25.49
C GLU A 64 -2.56 -16.24 -25.61
N ASN A 65 -2.67 -15.04 -25.03
CA ASN A 65 -3.86 -14.19 -25.06
C ASN A 65 -3.45 -12.71 -25.21
N ALA A 66 -4.40 -11.78 -25.08
CA ALA A 66 -4.08 -10.36 -25.21
C ALA A 66 -3.14 -9.85 -24.09
N LEU A 67 -3.31 -10.35 -22.86
CA LEU A 67 -2.51 -9.97 -21.70
C LEU A 67 -1.08 -10.51 -21.82
N SER A 68 -0.92 -11.78 -22.21
CA SER A 68 0.40 -12.40 -22.38
C SER A 68 1.21 -11.74 -23.50
N ARG A 69 0.54 -11.30 -24.58
CA ARG A 69 1.20 -10.55 -25.67
C ARG A 69 1.66 -9.17 -25.22
N LYS A 70 0.85 -8.48 -24.41
CA LYS A 70 1.21 -7.18 -23.84
C LYS A 70 2.39 -7.32 -22.87
N ASP A 71 2.34 -8.29 -21.96
CA ASP A 71 3.43 -8.59 -21.01
C ASP A 71 4.75 -8.86 -21.73
N LYS A 72 4.74 -9.77 -22.72
CA LYS A 72 5.93 -10.07 -23.54
C LYS A 72 6.48 -8.83 -24.25
N ALA A 73 5.60 -7.99 -24.80
CA ALA A 73 6.02 -6.76 -25.48
C ALA A 73 6.68 -5.77 -24.51
N PHE A 74 6.16 -5.63 -23.28
CA PHE A 74 6.76 -4.78 -22.26
C PHE A 74 8.16 -5.27 -21.86
N ARG A 75 8.30 -6.57 -21.53
CA ARG A 75 9.59 -7.15 -21.13
C ARG A 75 10.64 -7.02 -22.22
N LEU A 76 10.26 -7.26 -23.48
CA LEU A 76 11.17 -7.08 -24.63
C LEU A 76 11.62 -5.62 -24.79
N ALA A 77 10.77 -4.64 -24.48
CA ALA A 77 11.14 -3.23 -24.55
C ALA A 77 12.24 -2.85 -23.54
N PHE A 78 12.25 -3.50 -22.36
CA PHE A 78 13.25 -3.25 -21.32
C PHE A 78 14.46 -4.20 -21.39
N ALA A 79 14.36 -5.32 -22.11
CA ALA A 79 15.40 -6.36 -22.19
C ALA A 79 16.77 -5.84 -22.66
N HIS A 80 16.79 -4.81 -23.49
CA HIS A 80 18.02 -4.25 -24.07
C HIS A 80 18.59 -3.05 -23.32
N LEU A 81 17.89 -2.55 -22.29
CA LEU A 81 18.37 -1.43 -21.51
C LEU A 81 19.48 -1.88 -20.56
N ASP A 82 20.48 -1.02 -20.36
CA ASP A 82 21.48 -1.25 -19.32
C ASP A 82 20.88 -1.09 -17.92
N ASN A 83 21.56 -1.65 -16.93
CA ASN A 83 21.07 -1.64 -15.55
C ASN A 83 20.93 -0.21 -14.98
N ALA A 84 21.78 0.74 -15.38
CA ALA A 84 21.71 2.10 -14.85
C ALA A 84 20.43 2.81 -15.31
N VAL A 85 20.04 2.62 -16.56
CA VAL A 85 18.76 3.13 -17.09
C VAL A 85 17.58 2.44 -16.42
N LYS A 86 17.64 1.12 -16.21
CA LYS A 86 16.58 0.37 -15.50
C LYS A 86 16.37 0.90 -14.09
N GLU A 87 17.44 1.13 -13.33
CA GLU A 87 17.34 1.71 -11.99
C GLU A 87 16.71 3.11 -12.01
N LYS A 88 17.06 3.97 -12.97
CA LYS A 88 16.40 5.28 -13.13
C LYS A 88 14.92 5.18 -13.45
N ILE A 89 14.50 4.20 -14.24
CA ILE A 89 13.09 3.95 -14.50
C ILE A 89 12.38 3.53 -13.20
N LYS A 90 12.99 2.65 -12.39
CA LYS A 90 12.43 2.23 -11.10
C LYS A 90 12.28 3.39 -10.13
N GLU A 91 13.30 4.24 -10.00
CA GLU A 91 13.23 5.48 -9.20
C GLU A 91 12.02 6.33 -9.59
N ILE A 92 11.82 6.60 -10.90
CA ILE A 92 10.68 7.38 -11.40
C ILE A 92 9.34 6.71 -11.06
N ILE A 93 9.26 5.38 -11.15
CA ILE A 93 8.05 4.63 -10.80
C ILE A 93 7.75 4.76 -9.31
N ILE A 94 8.75 4.64 -8.44
CA ILE A 94 8.63 4.82 -6.99
C ILE A 94 8.09 6.22 -6.68
N ASP A 95 8.74 7.26 -7.21
CA ASP A 95 8.35 8.66 -6.97
C ASP A 95 6.92 8.93 -7.42
N THR A 96 6.57 8.44 -8.61
CA THR A 96 5.23 8.65 -9.18
C THR A 96 4.17 7.93 -8.36
N ALA A 97 4.40 6.66 -8.00
CA ALA A 97 3.43 5.88 -7.24
C ALA A 97 3.22 6.45 -5.84
N SER A 98 4.31 6.88 -5.19
CA SER A 98 4.27 7.54 -3.88
C SER A 98 3.56 8.88 -3.93
N GLY A 99 3.84 9.69 -4.96
CA GLY A 99 3.16 10.96 -5.19
C GLY A 99 1.65 10.80 -5.41
N VAL A 100 1.23 9.75 -6.12
CA VAL A 100 -0.19 9.42 -6.29
C VAL A 100 -0.84 9.03 -4.96
N LEU A 101 -0.18 8.19 -4.16
CA LEU A 101 -0.68 7.81 -2.83
C LEU A 101 -0.80 9.03 -1.93
N PHE A 102 0.25 9.85 -1.82
CA PHE A 102 0.24 11.10 -1.06
C PHE A 102 -0.89 12.03 -1.49
N SER A 103 -1.03 12.27 -2.80
CA SER A 103 -2.09 13.14 -3.33
C SER A 103 -3.50 12.60 -3.02
N SER A 104 -3.66 11.28 -2.99
CA SER A 104 -4.93 10.65 -2.62
C SER A 104 -5.25 10.86 -1.14
N LEU A 105 -4.25 10.76 -0.26
CA LEU A 105 -4.42 11.04 1.17
C LEU A 105 -4.77 12.52 1.42
N VAL A 106 -4.05 13.45 0.79
CA VAL A 106 -4.38 14.89 0.84
C VAL A 106 -5.81 15.14 0.37
N THR A 107 -6.27 14.43 -0.66
CA THR A 107 -7.66 14.55 -1.13
C THR A 107 -8.66 14.07 -0.10
N PHE A 108 -8.34 13.03 0.69
CA PHE A 108 -9.19 12.59 1.79
C PHE A 108 -9.22 13.60 2.94
N ASP A 109 -8.09 14.24 3.24
CA ASP A 109 -7.97 15.21 4.31
C ASP A 109 -8.63 16.56 3.96
N GLN A 110 -8.53 16.98 2.69
CA GLN A 110 -8.87 18.34 2.23
C GLN A 110 -9.87 18.35 1.08
N PHE A 111 -10.89 17.49 1.13
CA PHE A 111 -11.85 17.37 0.04
C PHE A 111 -12.69 18.67 -0.14
N GLU A 112 -12.60 19.28 -1.32
CA GLU A 112 -13.17 20.62 -1.59
C GLU A 112 -14.70 20.70 -1.42
N TYR A 113 -15.40 19.57 -1.53
CA TYR A 113 -16.86 19.52 -1.55
C TYR A 113 -17.48 19.01 -0.23
N GLY A 114 -16.67 18.75 0.80
CA GLY A 114 -17.16 18.34 2.12
C GLY A 114 -16.17 17.46 2.89
N ASP A 115 -16.60 16.91 4.02
CA ASP A 115 -15.77 16.03 4.85
C ASP A 115 -15.86 14.56 4.37
N ILE A 116 -14.71 13.91 4.15
CA ILE A 116 -14.65 12.47 3.88
C ILE A 116 -14.46 11.73 5.21
N CYS A 117 -15.46 10.92 5.58
CA CYS A 117 -15.35 10.04 6.73
C CYS A 117 -14.89 8.64 6.29
N ILE A 118 -13.72 8.21 6.76
CA ILE A 118 -13.21 6.86 6.53
C ILE A 118 -13.41 6.04 7.80
N SER A 119 -14.04 4.88 7.68
CA SER A 119 -14.26 3.95 8.81
C SER A 119 -13.87 2.53 8.43
N LEU A 120 -13.22 1.82 9.35
CA LEU A 120 -12.91 0.40 9.25
C LEU A 120 -13.96 -0.42 9.98
N ARG A 121 -14.54 -1.44 9.34
CA ARG A 121 -15.31 -2.48 10.03
C ARG A 121 -14.48 -3.76 10.09
N PRO A 122 -13.81 -4.03 11.21
CA PRO A 122 -12.91 -5.16 11.31
C PRO A 122 -13.68 -6.47 11.43
N LYS A 123 -13.06 -7.55 10.97
CA LYS A 123 -13.54 -8.90 11.24
C LYS A 123 -13.15 -9.26 12.67
N THR A 124 -14.12 -9.66 13.49
CA THR A 124 -13.90 -10.11 14.86
C THR A 124 -14.37 -11.56 15.00
N LEU A 125 -13.69 -12.34 15.85
CA LEU A 125 -14.02 -13.75 16.08
C LEU A 125 -15.40 -13.95 16.72
N ASP A 126 -15.90 -12.94 17.44
CA ASP A 126 -17.21 -12.95 18.08
C ASP A 126 -18.35 -12.44 17.17
N GLY A 127 -18.04 -12.05 15.92
CA GLY A 127 -18.99 -11.54 14.94
C GLY A 127 -19.53 -10.14 15.23
N LYS A 128 -19.03 -9.44 16.26
CA LYS A 128 -19.41 -8.07 16.59
C LYS A 128 -18.45 -7.07 15.92
N SER A 129 -18.77 -6.64 14.71
CA SER A 129 -18.02 -5.56 14.05
C SER A 129 -18.62 -4.20 14.42
N GLU A 130 -17.87 -3.37 15.13
CA GLU A 130 -18.13 -1.94 15.25
C GLU A 130 -17.35 -1.19 14.15
N ALA A 131 -17.92 -0.09 13.64
CA ALA A 131 -17.17 0.77 12.73
C ALA A 131 -16.20 1.62 13.55
N LEU A 132 -14.91 1.54 13.21
CA LEU A 132 -13.84 2.33 13.80
C LEU A 132 -13.55 3.51 12.89
N ASP A 133 -13.76 4.72 13.37
CA ASP A 133 -13.44 5.93 12.60
C ASP A 133 -11.91 6.08 12.49
N ILE A 134 -11.44 6.29 11.25
CA ILE A 134 -10.02 6.44 10.90
C ILE A 134 -9.67 7.93 10.81
N SER A 135 -10.55 8.71 10.18
CA SER A 135 -10.40 10.15 10.03
C SER A 135 -10.68 10.86 11.36
N ASP A 136 -9.70 11.60 11.88
CA ASP A 136 -9.91 12.54 12.98
C ASP A 136 -9.86 13.97 12.44
N LYS A 137 -10.60 14.89 13.03
CA LYS A 137 -10.55 16.32 12.67
C LYS A 137 -9.22 16.99 13.03
N TRP A 138 -8.35 16.28 13.75
CA TRP A 138 -7.12 16.81 14.34
C TRP A 138 -5.85 16.18 13.76
N GLU A 139 -5.97 15.07 13.02
CA GLU A 139 -4.81 14.33 12.49
C GLU A 139 -5.09 13.89 11.04
N ASP A 140 -4.38 14.55 10.13
CA ASP A 140 -4.47 14.30 8.70
C ASP A 140 -3.79 12.97 8.35
N LEU A 141 -4.31 12.24 7.36
CA LEU A 141 -3.77 10.95 6.94
C LEU A 141 -2.46 11.09 6.16
N HIS A 142 -2.30 12.17 5.38
CA HIS A 142 -1.08 12.39 4.60
C HIS A 142 0.16 12.58 5.50
N ASP A 143 -0.01 13.09 6.71
CA ASP A 143 1.07 13.25 7.69
C ASP A 143 1.58 11.91 8.23
N GLU A 144 0.77 10.84 8.19
CA GLU A 144 1.20 9.51 8.62
C GLU A 144 1.95 8.71 7.57
N LEU A 145 1.88 9.12 6.29
CA LEU A 145 2.49 8.39 5.20
C LEU A 145 3.99 8.08 5.42
N PRO A 146 4.84 9.01 5.91
CA PRO A 146 6.23 8.71 6.19
C PRO A 146 6.41 7.63 7.26
N GLU A 147 5.59 7.63 8.31
CA GLU A 147 5.62 6.59 9.34
C GLU A 147 5.16 5.24 8.77
N TRP A 148 4.10 5.22 7.96
CA TRP A 148 3.62 4.00 7.32
C TRP A 148 4.66 3.38 6.39
N ILE A 149 5.32 4.21 5.56
CA ILE A 149 6.42 3.75 4.70
C ILE A 149 7.53 3.12 5.54
N GLU A 150 7.94 3.78 6.63
CA GLU A 150 9.02 3.27 7.47
C GLU A 150 8.67 1.95 8.16
N ASN A 151 7.43 1.82 8.63
CA ASN A 151 6.98 0.66 9.36
C ASN A 151 6.63 -0.52 8.44
N PHE A 152 6.08 -0.26 7.25
CA PHE A 152 5.40 -1.29 6.46
C PHE A 152 6.01 -1.56 5.09
N SER A 153 6.81 -0.65 4.51
CA SER A 153 7.35 -0.84 3.16
C SER A 153 8.67 -1.61 3.14
N ASN A 154 8.78 -2.51 2.18
CA ASN A 154 10.03 -3.18 1.80
C ASN A 154 11.00 -2.23 1.09
N TYR A 155 10.51 -1.11 0.53
CA TYR A 155 11.23 -0.09 -0.22
C TYR A 155 11.49 1.19 0.60
N ARG A 156 11.51 1.08 1.93
CA ARG A 156 11.63 2.23 2.84
C ARG A 156 12.85 3.13 2.61
N LYS A 157 13.93 2.64 1.99
CA LYS A 157 15.13 3.46 1.73
C LYS A 157 14.94 4.32 0.49
N GLU A 158 14.28 3.75 -0.50
CA GLU A 158 14.00 4.32 -1.80
C GLU A 158 12.83 5.32 -1.71
N LEU A 159 11.88 5.08 -0.80
CA LEU A 159 10.72 5.94 -0.57
C LEU A 159 10.96 7.14 0.36
N LYS A 160 12.18 7.28 0.92
CA LYS A 160 12.56 8.36 1.85
C LYS A 160 13.20 9.58 1.16
N SER A 161 13.32 9.56 -0.17
CA SER A 161 13.99 10.62 -0.95
C SER A 161 13.15 11.88 -1.09
#